data_AF-A0A2N6FN85-F1
#
_entry.id   AF-A0A2N6FN85-F1
#
_cell.length_a   1.000
_cell.length_b   1.000
_cell.length_c   1.000
_cell.angle_alpha   90.00
_cell.angle_beta   90.00
_cell.angle_gamma   90.00
#
_symmetry.space_group_name_H-M   'P 1'
#
loop_
_entity.id
_entity.type
_entity.pdbx_description
1 polymer ?
#
loop_
_entity_poly.entity_id
_entity_poly.type
_entity_poly.pdbx_seq_one_letter_code
_entity_poly.pdbx_strand_id
1 'polypeptide(L)'
;MNLEREAMKGRLAGLKEQRSKLRLKAEGDCLAIRTGLNTALIDIDDLEIPMVAEQMDQLTIAWGELQAVNIQIARLEKELG
;
A
#
# COMPACT_ATOMS: atom_id res chain seq x y z
N MET A 1 -10.54 1.38 -31.73
CA MET A 1 -10.10 2.76 -31.37
C MET A 1 -10.87 3.38 -30.19
N ASN A 2 -12.17 3.72 -30.26
CA ASN A 2 -12.84 4.37 -29.12
C ASN A 2 -13.09 3.39 -27.94
N LEU A 3 -13.49 2.15 -28.24
CA LEU A 3 -13.78 1.13 -27.23
C LEU A 3 -12.54 0.67 -26.44
N GLU A 4 -11.40 0.49 -27.12
CA GLU A 4 -10.13 0.09 -26.48
C GLU A 4 -9.59 1.18 -25.56
N ARG A 5 -9.71 2.45 -25.97
CA ARG A 5 -9.29 3.58 -25.15
C ARG A 5 -10.16 3.72 -23.89
N GLU A 6 -11.47 3.54 -24.02
CA GLU A 6 -12.38 3.53 -22.87
C GLU A 6 -12.13 2.34 -21.94
N ALA A 7 -11.84 1.15 -22.49
CA ALA A 7 -11.44 0.00 -21.68
C ALA A 7 -10.13 0.25 -20.90
N MET A 8 -9.13 0.89 -21.53
CA MET A 8 -7.90 1.28 -20.86
C MET A 8 -8.13 2.31 -19.74
N LYS A 9 -9.01 3.30 -19.95
CA LYS A 9 -9.40 4.25 -18.89
C LYS A 9 -10.10 3.56 -17.73
N GLY A 10 -10.99 2.60 -18.00
CA GLY A 10 -11.65 1.80 -16.97
C GLY A 10 -10.66 0.99 -16.14
N ARG A 11 -9.68 0.34 -16.80
CA ARG A 11 -8.59 -0.36 -16.12
C ARG A 11 -7.74 0.59 -15.27
N LEU A 12 -7.43 1.78 -15.80
CA LEU A 12 -6.67 2.80 -15.07
C LEU A 12 -7.42 3.25 -13.81
N ALA A 13 -8.73 3.45 -13.89
CA ALA A 13 -9.56 3.80 -12.73
C ALA A 13 -9.50 2.69 -11.66
N GLY A 14 -9.65 1.43 -12.06
CA GLY A 14 -9.54 0.29 -11.14
C GLY A 14 -8.17 0.19 -10.47
N LEU A 15 -7.08 0.38 -11.22
CA LEU A 15 -5.72 0.41 -10.67
C LEU A 15 -5.53 1.57 -9.69
N LYS A 16 -6.08 2.75 -9.97
CA LYS A 16 -6.01 3.91 -9.06
C LYS A 16 -6.78 3.68 -7.76
N GLU A 17 -7.93 3.01 -7.82
CA GLU A 17 -8.68 2.60 -6.64
C GLU A 17 -7.88 1.58 -5.81
N GLN A 18 -7.31 0.56 -6.45
CA GLN A 18 -6.46 -0.44 -5.79
C GLN A 18 -5.25 0.22 -5.11
N ARG A 19 -4.59 1.16 -5.80
CA ARG A 19 -3.50 1.96 -5.22
C ARG A 19 -3.95 2.69 -3.95
N SER A 20 -5.14 3.29 -3.96
CA SER A 20 -5.66 4.00 -2.79
C SER A 20 -5.87 3.07 -1.60
N LYS A 21 -6.39 1.86 -1.83
CA LYS A 21 -6.58 0.85 -0.77
C LYS A 21 -5.25 0.38 -0.19
N LEU A 22 -4.26 0.10 -1.05
CA LEU A 22 -2.92 -0.31 -0.62
C LEU A 22 -2.19 0.78 0.16
N ARG A 23 -2.34 2.04 -0.24
CA ARG A 23 -1.81 3.18 0.52
C ARG A 23 -2.42 3.25 1.92
N LEU A 24 -3.75 3.17 2.02
CA LEU A 24 -4.42 3.22 3.32
C LEU A 24 -3.98 2.07 4.22
N LYS A 25 -3.83 0.85 3.67
CA LYS A 25 -3.30 -0.30 4.40
C LYS A 25 -1.88 -0.02 4.92
N ALA A 26 -0.96 0.35 4.03
CA ALA A 26 0.42 0.63 4.41
C ALA A 26 0.55 1.77 5.44
N GLU A 27 -0.27 2.82 5.31
CA GLU A 27 -0.34 3.93 6.28
C GLU A 27 -0.84 3.44 7.67
N GLY A 28 -1.83 2.55 7.69
CA GLY A 28 -2.31 1.87 8.89
C GLY A 28 -1.24 1.01 9.56
N ASP A 29 -0.55 0.18 8.78
CA ASP A 29 0.53 -0.70 9.29
C ASP A 29 1.68 0.15 9.87
N CYS A 30 2.07 1.25 9.21
CA CYS A 30 3.05 2.19 9.73
C CYS A 30 2.64 2.80 11.08
N LEU A 31 1.36 3.19 11.21
CA LEU A 31 0.83 3.75 12.45
C LEU A 31 0.84 2.71 13.59
N ALA A 32 0.45 1.47 13.28
CA ALA A 32 0.45 0.36 14.23
C ALA A 32 1.87 0.07 14.74
N ILE A 33 2.84 -0.06 13.83
CA ILE A 33 4.25 -0.28 14.17
C ILE A 33 4.78 0.84 15.06
N ARG A 34 4.56 2.11 14.67
CA ARG A 34 5.00 3.26 15.45
C ARG A 34 4.40 3.27 16.86
N THR A 35 3.13 2.89 16.98
CA THR A 35 2.43 2.86 18.27
C THR A 35 2.94 1.70 19.13
N GLY A 36 3.12 0.51 18.55
CA GLY A 36 3.60 -0.68 19.24
C GLY A 36 5.08 -0.63 19.64
N LEU A 37 5.87 0.28 19.05
CA LEU A 37 7.28 0.52 19.42
C LEU A 37 7.50 1.82 20.21
N ASN A 38 6.44 2.43 20.73
CA ASN A 38 6.55 3.71 21.42
C ASN A 38 7.05 3.55 22.86
N THR A 39 8.37 3.51 23.02
CA THR A 39 9.01 3.37 24.35
C THR A 39 8.89 4.59 25.25
N ALA A 40 8.35 5.71 24.74
CA ALA A 40 7.95 6.81 25.61
C ALA A 40 6.65 6.52 26.38
N LEU A 41 5.88 5.51 25.95
CA LEU A 41 4.59 5.12 26.54
C LEU A 41 4.57 3.68 27.07
N ILE A 42 5.44 2.80 26.56
CA ILE A 42 5.47 1.36 26.86
C ILE A 42 6.89 1.00 27.30
N ASP A 43 7.05 0.32 28.44
CA ASP A 43 8.37 -0.15 28.86
C ASP A 43 8.87 -1.25 27.89
N ILE A 44 10.18 -1.41 27.76
CA ILE A 44 10.79 -2.36 26.82
C ILE A 44 10.35 -3.80 27.08
N ASP A 45 10.16 -4.14 28.35
CA ASP A 45 9.75 -5.48 28.80
C ASP A 45 8.27 -5.79 28.49
N ASP A 46 7.47 -4.75 28.21
CA ASP A 46 6.03 -4.84 27.90
C ASP A 46 5.74 -4.74 26.39
N LEU A 47 6.76 -4.60 25.54
CA LEU A 47 6.57 -4.51 24.10
C LEU A 47 6.12 -5.85 23.49
N GLU A 48 5.02 -5.81 22.74
CA GLU A 48 4.53 -6.97 21.96
C GLU A 48 5.28 -7.11 20.63
N ILE A 49 6.59 -7.33 20.70
CA ILE A 49 7.49 -7.40 19.53
C ILE A 49 6.99 -8.38 18.44
N PRO A 50 6.49 -9.59 18.75
CA PRO A 50 5.97 -10.49 17.72
C PRO A 50 4.81 -9.91 16.91
N MET A 51 3.90 -9.17 17.56
CA MET A 51 2.77 -8.53 16.88
C MET A 51 3.26 -7.38 16.00
N VAL A 52 4.21 -6.57 16.48
CA VAL A 52 4.82 -5.51 15.66
C VAL A 52 5.55 -6.08 14.44
N ALA A 53 6.26 -7.21 14.60
CA ALA A 53 6.93 -7.88 13.50
C ALA A 53 5.94 -8.35 12.44
N GLU A 54 4.80 -8.92 12.83
CA GLU A 54 3.73 -9.28 11.89
C GLU A 54 3.21 -8.05 11.12
N GLN A 55 3.06 -6.90 11.78
CA GLN A 55 2.67 -5.66 11.08
C GLN A 55 3.74 -5.18 10.09
N MET A 56 5.03 -5.39 10.40
CA MET A 56 6.12 -5.08 9.45
C MET A 56 6.08 -5.99 8.22
N ASP A 57 5.76 -7.28 8.40
CA ASP A 57 5.59 -8.20 7.28
C ASP A 57 4.40 -7.77 6.39
N GLN A 58 3.27 -7.41 7.01
CA GLN A 58 2.10 -6.88 6.29
C GLN A 58 2.43 -5.59 5.52
N LEU A 59 3.15 -4.67 6.16
CA LEU A 59 3.62 -3.43 5.53
C LEU A 59 4.49 -3.73 4.31
N THR A 60 5.43 -4.67 4.43
CA THR A 60 6.35 -5.04 3.35
C THR A 60 5.59 -5.60 2.15
N ILE A 61 4.59 -6.46 2.40
CA ILE A 61 3.71 -7.00 1.36
C ILE A 61 2.90 -5.86 0.69
N ALA A 62 2.21 -5.04 1.48
CA ALA A 62 1.38 -3.94 0.97
C ALA A 62 2.20 -2.93 0.17
N TRP A 63 3.42 -2.64 0.61
CA TRP A 63 4.36 -1.76 -0.10
C TRP A 63 4.81 -2.36 -1.44
N GLY A 64 5.15 -3.66 -1.48
CA GLY A 64 5.52 -4.35 -2.70
C GLY A 64 4.40 -4.34 -3.75
N GLU A 65 3.17 -4.64 -3.31
CA GLU A 65 1.97 -4.56 -4.16
C GLU A 65 1.71 -3.13 -4.64
N LEU A 66 1.88 -2.14 -3.77
CA LEU A 66 1.73 -0.73 -4.12
C LEU A 66 2.71 -0.31 -5.22
N GLN A 67 3.98 -0.74 -5.14
CA GLN A 67 4.96 -0.47 -6.20
C GLN A 67 4.55 -1.13 -7.52
N ALA A 68 4.09 -2.38 -7.48
CA ALA A 68 3.62 -3.09 -8.67
C ALA A 68 2.44 -2.36 -9.34
N VAL A 69 1.46 -1.88 -8.56
CA VAL A 69 0.32 -1.12 -9.07
C VAL A 69 0.76 0.24 -9.62
N ASN A 70 1.68 0.95 -8.95
CA ASN A 70 2.21 2.22 -9.44
C ASN A 70 2.90 2.08 -10.81
N ILE A 71 3.69 1.00 -11.01
CA ILE A 71 4.33 0.69 -12.29
C ILE A 71 3.28 0.44 -13.38
N GLN A 72 2.22 -0.32 -13.06
CA GLN A 72 1.14 -0.58 -14.02
C GLN A 72 0.38 0.70 -14.40
N ILE A 73 0.08 1.56 -13.43
CA ILE A 73 -0.54 2.87 -13.67
C ILE A 73 0.34 3.71 -14.60
N ALA A 74 1.63 3.85 -14.30
CA ALA A 74 2.54 4.66 -15.09
C ALA A 74 2.67 4.17 -16.55
N ARG A 75 2.68 2.84 -16.76
CA ARG A 75 2.67 2.25 -18.11
C ARG A 75 1.38 2.59 -18.86
N LEU A 76 0.23 2.40 -18.21
CA LEU A 76 -1.07 2.63 -18.83
C LEU A 76 -1.36 4.10 -19.11
N GLU A 77 -0.91 5.01 -18.23
CA GLU A 77 -0.96 6.46 -18.46
C GLU A 77 -0.11 6.85 -19.67
N LYS A 78 1.08 6.26 -19.83
CA LYS A 78 1.93 6.48 -21.02
C LYS A 78 1.30 5.97 -22.31
N GLU A 79 0.58 4.85 -22.26
CA GLU A 79 -0.14 4.28 -23.42
C GLU A 79 -1.36 5.13 -23.82
N LEU A 80 -2.03 5.75 -22.85
CA LEU A 80 -3.21 6.59 -23.10
C LEU A 80 -2.87 7.97 -23.70
N GLY A 81 -1.62 8.42 -23.54
CA GLY A 81 -1.15 9.71 -24.06
C GLY A 81 -1.48 10.87 -23.14
#